data_AF-A0A7J3XXK9-F1
#
_entry.id   AF-A0A7J3XXK9-F1
#
_cell.length_a   1.000
_cell.length_b   1.000
_cell.length_c   1.000
_cell.angle_alpha   90.00
_cell.angle_beta   90.00
_cell.angle_gamma   90.00
#
_symmetry.space_group_name_H-M   'P 1'
#
loop_
_entity.id
_entity.type
_entity.pdbx_description
1 polymer ?
#
loop_
_entity_poly.entity_id
_entity_poly.type
_entity_poly.pdbx_seq_one_letter_code
_entity_poly.pdbx_strand_id
1 'polypeptide(L)'
;MDAKHYPSAKLIARLEGSGRLIAGAAKLSISPRELEDILGKMGEDKAEEWVRELVRRGHGSPLEHSLYVFEVVCSRVCSHQLVRHRHASFTQLSQRYSDRYLRGVVARAREVLGGDMSGLDEVAVLDKLIGADLDFNTLLSIVGEGFIVPPRVIESKDSFFLKKLVEGVRNYYISLRSGVGYEDARFLLPQAVKTRLVFSANARELLEVFIPLRTCSRAQWEIRWVAWMVREELVKAEPMVFKYAGPRCVLAENRVRANPCSLEDFIEGRCSFTIERCPELVPNPRIRDCLVSSVTDYLRNIHGI
;
A
#
# COMPACT_ATOMS: atom_id res chain seq x y z
N MET A 1 -15.61 7.93 -10.20
CA MET A 1 -15.14 6.63 -10.73
C MET A 1 -13.84 6.31 -10.01
N ASP A 2 -13.71 5.13 -9.41
CA ASP A 2 -12.42 4.70 -8.84
C ASP A 2 -11.34 4.77 -9.91
N ALA A 3 -10.36 5.64 -9.70
CA ALA A 3 -9.26 5.87 -10.62
C ALA A 3 -8.38 4.61 -10.71
N LYS A 4 -8.70 3.71 -11.64
CA LYS A 4 -8.05 2.40 -11.79
C LYS A 4 -6.53 2.50 -12.01
N HIS A 5 -5.99 3.65 -12.39
CA HIS A 5 -4.56 3.90 -12.61
C HIS A 5 -3.76 4.15 -11.32
N TYR A 6 -4.41 4.19 -10.14
CA TYR A 6 -3.76 4.28 -8.84
C TYR A 6 -3.74 2.95 -8.08
N PRO A 7 -2.79 2.77 -7.13
CA PRO A 7 -2.79 1.58 -6.29
C PRO A 7 -3.99 1.59 -5.33
N SER A 8 -4.32 0.41 -4.78
CA SER A 8 -5.31 0.28 -3.71
C SER A 8 -4.87 -0.76 -2.68
N ALA A 9 -5.28 -0.56 -1.44
CA ALA A 9 -5.19 -1.53 -0.37
C ALA A 9 -6.48 -1.52 0.45
N LYS A 10 -7.02 -2.71 0.75
CA LYS A 10 -8.26 -2.88 1.53
C LYS A 10 -8.06 -3.98 2.55
N LEU A 11 -8.49 -3.76 3.79
CA LEU A 11 -8.50 -4.83 4.79
C LEU A 11 -9.64 -5.80 4.44
N ILE A 12 -9.31 -7.08 4.27
CA ILE A 12 -10.28 -8.12 3.88
C ILE A 12 -10.55 -9.13 5.00
N ALA A 13 -9.64 -9.28 5.96
CA ALA A 13 -9.85 -10.11 7.15
C ALA A 13 -8.90 -9.69 8.27
N ARG A 14 -9.29 -9.99 9.52
CA ARG A 14 -8.44 -9.86 10.70
C ARG A 14 -8.81 -10.90 11.77
N LEU A 15 -7.94 -11.09 12.74
CA LEU A 15 -8.28 -11.78 13.99
C LEU A 15 -9.09 -10.84 14.90
N GLU A 16 -10.37 -11.15 15.12
CA GLU A 16 -11.23 -10.38 16.02
C GLU A 16 -10.73 -10.45 17.48
N GLY A 17 -10.88 -9.34 18.21
CA GLY A 17 -10.41 -9.24 19.60
C GLY A 17 -8.88 -9.14 19.76
N SER A 18 -8.13 -8.86 18.68
CA SER A 18 -6.67 -8.75 18.70
C SER A 18 -6.14 -7.80 19.78
N GLY A 19 -6.75 -6.62 19.97
CA GLY A 19 -6.33 -5.67 21.01
C GLY A 19 -6.34 -6.27 22.43
N ARG A 20 -7.42 -6.95 22.80
CA ARG A 20 -7.54 -7.65 24.09
C ARG A 20 -6.56 -8.80 24.21
N LEU A 21 -6.38 -9.58 23.15
CA LEU A 21 -5.44 -10.70 23.13
C LEU A 21 -3.99 -10.22 23.33
N ILE A 22 -3.60 -9.15 22.64
CA ILE A 22 -2.29 -8.50 22.78
C ILE A 22 -2.09 -8.03 24.23
N ALA A 23 -3.07 -7.33 24.81
CA ALA A 23 -3.02 -6.84 26.19
C ALA A 23 -2.93 -7.99 27.21
N GLY A 24 -3.71 -9.05 27.01
CA GLY A 24 -3.70 -10.25 27.82
C GLY A 24 -2.34 -10.96 27.78
N ALA A 25 -1.78 -11.17 26.58
CA ALA A 25 -0.47 -11.78 26.38
C ALA A 25 0.65 -10.96 27.03
N ALA A 26 0.58 -9.63 26.96
CA ALA A 26 1.50 -8.74 27.65
C ALA A 26 1.43 -8.92 29.17
N LYS A 27 0.22 -8.90 29.75
CA LYS A 27 0.02 -9.06 31.19
C LYS A 27 0.39 -10.46 31.69
N LEU A 28 0.15 -11.48 30.88
CA LEU A 28 0.48 -12.88 31.21
C LEU A 28 1.96 -13.06 31.55
N SER A 29 2.86 -12.33 30.87
CA SER A 29 4.30 -12.43 31.10
C SER A 29 4.77 -12.09 32.53
N ILE A 30 3.92 -11.42 33.32
CA ILE A 30 4.24 -10.99 34.70
C ILE A 30 3.17 -11.41 35.72
N SER A 31 2.11 -12.10 35.30
CA SER A 31 0.99 -12.44 36.15
C SER A 31 1.03 -13.91 36.54
N PRO A 32 0.75 -14.27 37.81
CA PRO A 32 0.63 -15.67 38.21
C PRO A 32 -0.73 -16.30 37.85
N ARG A 33 -1.58 -15.59 37.10
CA ARG A 33 -2.93 -16.01 36.73
C ARG A 33 -2.96 -16.57 35.31
N GLU A 34 -3.88 -17.47 35.05
CA GLU A 34 -4.15 -17.99 33.71
C GLU A 34 -4.67 -16.90 32.76
N LEU A 35 -4.46 -17.08 31.46
CA LEU A 35 -4.86 -16.10 30.43
C LEU A 35 -6.38 -15.86 30.43
N GLU A 36 -7.18 -16.90 30.63
CA GLU A 36 -8.65 -16.81 30.70
C GLU A 36 -9.10 -15.88 31.84
N ASP A 37 -8.51 -16.06 33.02
CA ASP A 37 -8.73 -15.21 34.19
C ASP A 37 -8.31 -13.75 33.94
N ILE A 38 -7.20 -13.56 33.24
CA ILE A 38 -6.70 -12.24 32.87
C ILE A 38 -7.68 -11.54 31.93
N LEU A 39 -8.08 -12.21 30.85
CA LEU A 39 -8.96 -11.66 29.83
C LEU A 39 -10.39 -11.44 30.37
N GLY A 40 -10.89 -12.34 31.21
CA GLY A 40 -12.23 -12.22 31.82
C GLY A 40 -12.36 -11.05 32.79
N LYS A 41 -11.26 -10.66 33.46
CA LYS A 41 -11.23 -9.53 34.42
C LYS A 41 -10.71 -8.23 33.83
N MET A 42 -10.25 -8.22 32.58
CA MET A 42 -9.70 -7.03 31.91
C MET A 42 -10.81 -6.27 31.17
N GLY A 43 -11.09 -5.03 31.59
CA GLY A 43 -11.91 -4.11 30.82
C GLY A 43 -11.14 -3.49 29.64
N GLU A 44 -11.87 -2.86 28.71
CA GLU A 44 -11.29 -2.21 27.52
C GLU A 44 -10.25 -1.14 27.88
N ASP A 45 -10.56 -0.25 28.85
CA ASP A 45 -9.63 0.81 29.29
C ASP A 45 -8.28 0.25 29.76
N LYS A 46 -8.33 -0.88 30.49
CA LYS A 46 -7.12 -1.53 30.97
C LYS A 46 -6.36 -2.22 29.84
N ALA A 47 -7.07 -2.77 28.85
CA ALA A 47 -6.44 -3.32 27.65
C ALA A 47 -5.71 -2.23 26.84
N GLU A 48 -6.36 -1.07 26.63
CA GLU A 48 -5.73 0.07 25.95
C GLU A 48 -4.50 0.57 26.71
N GLU A 49 -4.54 0.63 28.05
CA GLU A 49 -3.37 0.98 28.86
C GLU A 49 -2.19 0.03 28.63
N TRP A 50 -2.46 -1.29 28.60
CA TRP A 50 -1.43 -2.30 28.32
C TRP A 50 -0.85 -2.15 26.92
N VAL A 51 -1.71 -2.02 25.89
CA VAL A 51 -1.25 -1.85 24.50
C VAL A 51 -0.44 -0.57 24.34
N ARG A 52 -0.90 0.54 24.91
CA ARG A 52 -0.16 1.81 24.91
C ARG A 52 1.23 1.65 25.53
N GLU A 53 1.34 0.90 26.62
CA GLU A 53 2.61 0.65 27.28
C GLU A 53 3.56 -0.22 26.45
N LEU A 54 3.05 -1.20 25.71
CA LEU A 54 3.84 -1.99 24.76
C LEU A 54 4.48 -1.12 23.69
N VAL A 55 3.68 -0.25 23.07
CA VAL A 55 4.14 0.70 22.04
C VAL A 55 5.22 1.62 22.60
N ARG A 56 4.98 2.18 23.80
CA ARG A 56 5.91 3.08 24.47
C ARG A 56 7.25 2.41 24.80
N ARG A 57 7.22 1.18 25.34
CA ARG A 57 8.43 0.43 25.70
C ARG A 57 9.14 -0.22 24.52
N GLY A 58 8.49 -0.30 23.35
CA GLY A 58 8.98 -1.12 22.24
C GLY A 58 8.97 -2.62 22.57
N HIS A 59 8.07 -3.07 23.45
CA HIS A 59 7.89 -4.48 23.75
C HIS A 59 7.03 -5.14 22.67
N GLY A 60 7.65 -5.46 21.53
CA GLY A 60 6.91 -5.86 20.33
C GLY A 60 6.38 -7.29 20.30
N SER A 61 6.84 -8.21 21.15
CA SER A 61 6.45 -9.63 21.03
C SER A 61 4.96 -9.90 21.24
N PRO A 62 4.22 -9.24 22.17
CA PRO A 62 2.79 -9.51 22.30
C PRO A 62 1.98 -9.03 21.08
N LEU A 63 2.49 -8.04 20.32
CA LEU A 63 1.86 -7.55 19.08
C LEU A 63 1.81 -8.64 17.99
N GLU A 64 2.64 -9.69 18.08
CA GLU A 64 2.65 -10.79 17.12
C GLU A 64 1.41 -11.69 17.22
N HIS A 65 0.67 -11.66 18.33
CA HIS A 65 -0.57 -12.42 18.53
C HIS A 65 -1.78 -11.75 17.85
N SER A 66 -1.61 -11.35 16.60
CA SER A 66 -2.65 -10.74 15.76
C SER A 66 -2.38 -11.04 14.29
N LEU A 67 -3.40 -10.94 13.45
CA LEU A 67 -3.26 -11.12 12.01
C LEU A 67 -4.19 -10.17 11.28
N TYR A 68 -3.67 -9.47 10.27
CA TYR A 68 -4.40 -8.59 9.37
C TYR A 68 -4.09 -8.98 7.93
N VAL A 69 -5.14 -9.05 7.12
CA VAL A 69 -5.07 -9.53 5.73
C VAL A 69 -5.63 -8.47 4.81
N PHE A 70 -4.86 -8.09 3.81
CA PHE A 70 -5.20 -7.05 2.85
C PHE A 70 -5.27 -7.61 1.43
N GLU A 71 -6.22 -7.13 0.65
CA GLU A 71 -6.12 -7.16 -0.81
C GLU A 71 -5.40 -5.89 -1.26
N VAL A 72 -4.33 -6.04 -2.03
CA VAL A 72 -3.55 -4.94 -2.60
C VAL A 72 -3.52 -5.06 -4.12
N VAL A 73 -3.82 -3.97 -4.81
CA VAL A 73 -3.58 -3.81 -6.26
C VAL A 73 -2.53 -2.72 -6.44
N CYS A 74 -1.41 -3.06 -7.06
CA CYS A 74 -0.30 -2.14 -7.30
C CYS A 74 0.48 -2.55 -8.56
N SER A 75 1.57 -1.87 -8.89
CA SER A 75 2.49 -2.22 -9.96
C SER A 75 3.43 -3.36 -9.57
N ARG A 76 4.09 -3.97 -10.57
CA ARG A 76 5.21 -4.89 -10.29
C ARG A 76 6.35 -4.19 -9.54
N VAL A 77 6.67 -2.92 -9.86
CA VAL A 77 7.65 -2.09 -9.12
C VAL A 77 7.33 -2.04 -7.62
N CYS A 78 6.09 -1.72 -7.26
CA CYS A 78 5.67 -1.61 -5.88
C CYS A 78 5.65 -2.97 -5.19
N SER A 79 5.12 -4.01 -5.85
CA SER A 79 5.10 -5.36 -5.28
C SER A 79 6.51 -5.88 -4.96
N HIS A 80 7.52 -5.54 -5.76
CA HIS A 80 8.91 -5.93 -5.53
C HIS A 80 9.54 -5.25 -4.30
N GLN A 81 9.02 -4.09 -3.88
CA GLN A 81 9.37 -3.47 -2.60
C GLN A 81 8.59 -4.07 -1.44
N LEU A 82 7.31 -4.39 -1.65
CA LEU A 82 6.41 -4.93 -0.64
C LEU A 82 6.86 -6.32 -0.15
N VAL A 83 7.26 -7.23 -1.04
CA VAL A 83 7.73 -8.58 -0.68
C VAL A 83 9.07 -8.60 0.09
N ARG A 84 9.72 -7.44 0.27
CA ARG A 84 10.92 -7.31 1.12
C ARG A 84 10.59 -7.33 2.61
N HIS A 85 9.31 -7.21 2.97
CA HIS A 85 8.78 -7.39 4.31
C HIS A 85 8.58 -8.88 4.57
N ARG A 86 9.58 -9.51 5.20
CA ARG A 86 9.67 -10.99 5.29
C ARG A 86 8.85 -11.60 6.42
N HIS A 87 8.39 -10.79 7.38
CA HIS A 87 7.47 -11.22 8.43
C HIS A 87 6.02 -11.00 7.99
N ALA A 88 5.74 -11.46 6.77
CA ALA A 88 4.45 -11.37 6.12
C ALA A 88 4.26 -12.55 5.16
N SER A 89 3.01 -12.83 4.82
CA SER A 89 2.62 -13.82 3.83
C SER A 89 2.07 -13.14 2.58
N PHE A 90 2.39 -13.67 1.41
CA PHE A 90 1.99 -13.10 0.13
C PHE A 90 1.42 -14.17 -0.80
N THR A 91 0.33 -13.84 -1.49
CA THR A 91 -0.13 -14.58 -2.67
C THR A 91 -0.38 -13.58 -3.79
N GLN A 92 0.29 -13.75 -4.93
CA GLN A 92 0.30 -12.74 -5.99
C GLN A 92 -0.16 -13.32 -7.33
N LEU A 93 -0.89 -12.52 -8.10
CA LEU A 93 -1.30 -12.85 -9.46
C LEU A 93 -0.06 -13.20 -10.32
N SER A 94 -0.02 -14.44 -10.79
CA SER A 94 1.09 -14.96 -11.58
C SER A 94 0.96 -14.58 -13.06
N GLN A 95 2.01 -13.96 -13.60
CA GLN A 95 2.14 -13.70 -15.04
C GLN A 95 2.51 -14.95 -15.85
N ARG A 96 2.79 -16.09 -15.21
CA ARG A 96 2.99 -17.38 -15.91
C ARG A 96 1.67 -17.97 -16.39
N TYR A 97 0.57 -17.60 -15.75
CA TYR A 97 -0.75 -18.20 -15.98
C TYR A 97 -1.83 -17.18 -16.37
N SER A 98 -1.57 -15.87 -16.23
CA SER A 98 -2.59 -14.86 -16.44
C SER A 98 -2.01 -13.52 -16.91
N ASP A 99 -2.67 -12.95 -17.91
CA ASP A 99 -2.49 -11.62 -18.48
C ASP A 99 -3.75 -10.74 -18.31
N ARG A 100 -4.66 -11.09 -17.37
CA ARG A 100 -5.99 -10.49 -17.20
C ARG A 100 -6.04 -8.95 -17.27
N TYR A 101 -5.11 -8.26 -16.62
CA TYR A 101 -5.03 -6.80 -16.64
C TYR A 101 -4.72 -6.25 -18.04
N LEU A 102 -3.90 -6.94 -18.81
CA LEU A 102 -3.57 -6.58 -20.19
C LEU A 102 -4.77 -6.82 -21.11
N ARG A 103 -5.54 -7.90 -20.90
CA ARG A 103 -6.81 -8.11 -21.60
C ARG A 103 -7.81 -6.99 -21.31
N GLY A 104 -7.80 -6.45 -20.10
CA GLY A 104 -8.59 -5.27 -19.73
C GLY A 104 -8.24 -4.04 -20.58
N VAL A 105 -6.95 -3.79 -20.83
CA VAL A 105 -6.48 -2.72 -21.74
C VAL A 105 -7.06 -2.91 -23.14
N VAL A 106 -6.95 -4.13 -23.70
CA VAL A 106 -7.48 -4.43 -25.04
C VAL A 106 -8.99 -4.29 -25.10
N ALA A 107 -9.71 -4.80 -24.10
CA ALA A 107 -11.17 -4.69 -24.02
C ALA A 107 -11.61 -3.23 -23.97
N ARG A 108 -10.98 -2.42 -23.11
CA ARG A 108 -11.30 -0.99 -23.00
C ARG A 108 -10.94 -0.22 -24.27
N ALA A 109 -9.85 -0.59 -24.94
CA ALA A 109 -9.48 -0.01 -26.23
C ALA A 109 -10.55 -0.28 -27.31
N ARG A 110 -11.09 -1.51 -27.37
CA ARG A 110 -12.19 -1.86 -28.29
C ARG A 110 -13.42 -1.00 -28.05
N GLU A 111 -13.81 -0.82 -26.78
CA GLU A 111 -14.95 0.02 -26.40
C GLU A 111 -14.78 1.47 -26.83
N VAL A 112 -13.59 2.03 -26.62
CA VAL A 112 -13.32 3.46 -26.86
C VAL A 112 -13.12 3.78 -28.35
N LEU A 113 -12.40 2.92 -29.09
CA LEU A 113 -12.15 3.16 -30.52
C LEU A 113 -13.40 2.96 -31.38
N GLY A 114 -14.38 2.18 -30.90
CA GLY A 114 -15.65 1.93 -31.59
C GLY A 114 -15.49 1.23 -32.95
N GLY A 115 -16.55 1.26 -33.77
CA GLY A 115 -16.58 0.62 -35.10
C GLY A 115 -16.63 -0.91 -35.04
N ASP A 116 -16.52 -1.55 -36.21
CA ASP A 116 -16.43 -3.01 -36.29
C ASP A 116 -15.04 -3.48 -35.87
N MET A 117 -14.93 -3.84 -34.60
CA MET A 117 -13.75 -4.47 -33.99
C MET A 117 -13.92 -5.98 -33.87
N SER A 118 -15.01 -6.54 -34.42
CA SER A 118 -15.25 -7.98 -34.39
C SER A 118 -14.20 -8.69 -35.26
N GLY A 119 -13.63 -9.78 -34.73
CA GLY A 119 -12.55 -10.52 -35.41
C GLY A 119 -11.16 -9.90 -35.33
N LEU A 120 -11.00 -8.67 -34.82
CA LEU A 120 -9.67 -8.11 -34.58
C LEU A 120 -9.03 -8.72 -33.33
N ASP A 121 -7.86 -9.27 -33.54
CA ASP A 121 -7.00 -9.82 -32.50
C ASP A 121 -6.32 -8.70 -31.66
N GLU A 122 -5.63 -9.06 -30.57
CA GLU A 122 -5.09 -8.11 -29.61
C GLU A 122 -4.07 -7.12 -30.22
N VAL A 123 -3.13 -7.61 -31.03
CA VAL A 123 -2.11 -6.78 -31.69
C VAL A 123 -2.76 -5.78 -32.64
N ALA A 124 -3.73 -6.19 -33.47
CA ALA A 124 -4.42 -5.26 -34.39
C ALA A 124 -5.16 -4.15 -33.64
N VAL A 125 -5.81 -4.47 -32.51
CA VAL A 125 -6.45 -3.46 -31.64
C VAL A 125 -5.41 -2.50 -31.07
N LEU A 126 -4.27 -3.01 -30.58
CA LEU A 126 -3.22 -2.19 -30.00
C LEU A 126 -2.50 -1.32 -31.04
N ASP A 127 -2.31 -1.80 -32.27
CA ASP A 127 -1.79 -1.02 -33.40
C ASP A 127 -2.71 0.16 -33.73
N LYS A 128 -4.03 -0.09 -33.82
CA LYS A 128 -5.01 0.98 -33.99
C LYS A 128 -4.97 1.99 -32.83
N LEU A 129 -4.85 1.52 -31.59
CA LEU A 129 -4.76 2.39 -30.41
C LEU A 129 -3.51 3.29 -30.44
N ILE A 130 -2.35 2.76 -30.83
CA ILE A 130 -1.10 3.52 -30.91
C ILE A 130 -1.20 4.63 -31.98
N GLY A 131 -1.77 4.28 -33.14
CA GLY A 131 -1.98 5.21 -34.26
C GLY A 131 -3.13 6.20 -34.06
N ALA A 132 -4.03 5.96 -33.09
CA ALA A 132 -5.12 6.86 -32.80
C ALA A 132 -4.64 8.17 -32.15
N ASP A 133 -5.31 9.27 -32.52
CA ASP A 133 -5.17 10.56 -31.87
C ASP A 133 -6.26 10.70 -30.80
N LEU A 134 -5.95 10.21 -29.59
CA LEU A 134 -6.83 10.26 -28.43
C LEU A 134 -6.32 11.32 -27.46
N ASP A 135 -7.25 12.02 -26.80
CA ASP A 135 -6.89 12.90 -25.70
C ASP A 135 -6.29 12.10 -24.52
N PHE A 136 -5.50 12.78 -23.69
CA PHE A 136 -4.77 12.16 -22.59
C PHE A 136 -5.68 11.40 -21.62
N ASN A 137 -6.84 11.94 -21.27
CA ASN A 137 -7.72 11.33 -20.26
C ASN A 137 -8.36 10.06 -20.80
N THR A 138 -8.74 10.07 -22.08
CA THR A 138 -9.25 8.89 -22.76
C THR A 138 -8.18 7.79 -22.82
N LEU A 139 -6.95 8.12 -23.23
CA LEU A 139 -5.83 7.17 -23.26
C LEU A 139 -5.49 6.64 -21.85
N LEU A 140 -5.48 7.52 -20.84
CA LEU A 140 -5.27 7.16 -19.43
C LEU A 140 -6.35 6.19 -18.93
N SER A 141 -7.61 6.34 -19.36
CA SER A 141 -8.69 5.43 -18.98
C SER A 141 -8.47 4.00 -19.51
N ILE A 142 -7.87 3.87 -20.70
CA ILE A 142 -7.54 2.58 -21.34
C ILE A 142 -6.30 1.96 -20.67
N VAL A 143 -5.20 2.70 -20.62
CA VAL A 143 -3.93 2.25 -20.02
C VAL A 143 -4.11 1.94 -18.54
N GLY A 144 -4.93 2.75 -17.87
CA GLY A 144 -5.33 2.60 -16.48
C GLY A 144 -6.11 1.33 -16.19
N GLU A 145 -6.48 0.47 -17.15
CA GLU A 145 -6.94 -0.90 -16.86
C GLU A 145 -5.77 -1.81 -16.48
N GLY A 146 -4.64 -1.67 -17.17
CA GLY A 146 -3.49 -2.58 -17.09
C GLY A 146 -2.31 -2.10 -16.26
N PHE A 147 -2.20 -0.80 -16.02
CA PHE A 147 -1.00 -0.17 -15.46
C PHE A 147 -1.32 0.77 -14.29
N ILE A 148 -0.36 0.87 -13.37
CA ILE A 148 -0.30 1.99 -12.43
C ILE A 148 0.49 3.12 -13.10
N VAL A 149 -0.04 4.34 -13.05
CA VAL A 149 0.54 5.50 -13.73
C VAL A 149 1.08 6.48 -12.68
N PRO A 150 2.35 6.92 -12.78
CA PRO A 150 2.90 7.89 -11.84
C PRO A 150 2.15 9.23 -11.84
N PRO A 151 1.93 9.88 -10.68
CA PRO A 151 1.24 11.17 -10.59
C PRO A 151 1.83 12.25 -11.51
N ARG A 152 3.17 12.34 -11.59
CA ARG A 152 3.84 13.30 -12.48
C ARG A 152 3.49 13.13 -13.96
N VAL A 153 3.29 11.89 -14.43
CA VAL A 153 2.88 11.60 -15.82
C VAL A 153 1.45 12.12 -16.06
N ILE A 154 0.60 12.03 -15.04
CA ILE A 154 -0.78 12.53 -15.07
C ILE A 154 -0.79 14.06 -15.06
N GLU A 155 -0.04 14.68 -14.14
CA GLU A 155 0.10 16.13 -14.01
C GLU A 155 0.62 16.77 -15.30
N SER A 156 1.65 16.18 -15.92
CA SER A 156 2.23 16.68 -17.16
C SER A 156 1.47 16.26 -18.42
N LYS A 157 0.40 15.46 -18.29
CA LYS A 157 -0.37 14.87 -19.39
C LYS A 157 0.53 14.20 -20.45
N ASP A 158 1.51 13.42 -20.02
CA ASP A 158 2.49 12.79 -20.90
C ASP A 158 1.90 11.58 -21.63
N SER A 159 1.26 11.84 -22.77
CA SER A 159 0.72 10.79 -23.66
C SER A 159 1.81 9.89 -24.25
N PHE A 160 3.05 10.37 -24.40
CA PHE A 160 4.14 9.56 -24.92
C PHE A 160 4.44 8.40 -23.97
N PHE A 161 4.53 8.67 -22.67
CA PHE A 161 4.68 7.64 -21.64
C PHE A 161 3.58 6.58 -21.73
N LEU A 162 2.32 7.00 -21.85
CA LEU A 162 1.18 6.09 -21.96
C LEU A 162 1.25 5.22 -23.23
N LYS A 163 1.59 5.81 -24.38
CA LYS A 163 1.76 5.06 -25.64
C LYS A 163 2.88 4.02 -25.55
N LYS A 164 3.99 4.31 -24.85
CA LYS A 164 5.06 3.32 -24.61
C LYS A 164 4.64 2.14 -23.76
N LEU A 165 3.70 2.33 -22.82
CA LEU A 165 3.11 1.20 -22.10
C LEU A 165 2.29 0.29 -23.04
N VAL A 166 1.49 0.89 -23.93
CA VAL A 166 0.71 0.16 -24.94
C VAL A 166 1.61 -0.62 -25.90
N GLU A 167 2.70 -0.02 -26.37
CA GLU A 167 3.70 -0.70 -27.21
C GLU A 167 4.29 -1.94 -26.52
N GLY A 168 4.56 -1.88 -25.22
CA GLY A 168 5.00 -3.04 -24.44
C GLY A 168 3.99 -4.19 -24.43
N VAL A 169 2.69 -3.88 -24.28
CA VAL A 169 1.61 -4.88 -24.35
C VAL A 169 1.49 -5.47 -25.75
N ARG A 170 1.64 -4.64 -26.79
CA ARG A 170 1.61 -5.08 -28.18
C ARG A 170 2.74 -6.08 -28.45
N ASN A 171 3.97 -5.73 -28.06
CA ASN A 171 5.14 -6.61 -28.24
C ASN A 171 4.97 -7.94 -27.49
N TYR A 172 4.37 -7.90 -26.30
CA TYR A 172 3.99 -9.10 -25.56
C TYR A 172 3.04 -10.01 -26.35
N TYR A 173 1.95 -9.48 -26.92
CA TYR A 173 1.01 -10.30 -27.71
C TYR A 173 1.60 -10.75 -29.06
N ILE A 174 2.49 -9.98 -29.68
CA ILE A 174 3.26 -10.44 -30.85
C ILE A 174 4.08 -11.68 -30.49
N SER A 175 4.79 -11.63 -29.35
CA SER A 175 5.59 -12.77 -28.87
C SER A 175 4.74 -14.02 -28.63
N LEU A 176 3.57 -13.87 -27.99
CA LEU A 176 2.63 -14.98 -27.78
C LEU A 176 2.17 -15.63 -29.10
N ARG A 177 1.90 -14.83 -30.15
CA ARG A 177 1.51 -15.36 -31.47
C ARG A 177 2.61 -16.14 -32.17
N SER A 178 3.85 -15.77 -31.93
CA SER A 178 5.02 -16.48 -32.42
C SER A 178 5.26 -17.80 -31.67
N GLY A 179 4.37 -18.19 -30.75
CA GLY A 179 4.44 -19.44 -29.99
C GLY A 179 5.22 -19.34 -28.67
N VAL A 180 5.67 -18.14 -28.27
CA VAL A 180 6.35 -17.93 -26.99
C VAL A 180 5.34 -18.04 -25.86
N GLY A 181 5.66 -18.82 -24.82
CA GLY A 181 4.78 -18.97 -23.66
C GLY A 181 4.68 -17.71 -22.80
N TYR A 182 3.65 -17.65 -21.94
CA TYR A 182 3.42 -16.57 -20.97
C TYR A 182 4.64 -16.26 -20.09
N GLU A 183 5.36 -17.31 -19.68
CA GLU A 183 6.54 -17.24 -18.81
C GLU A 183 7.69 -16.42 -19.42
N ASP A 184 7.90 -16.52 -20.73
CA ASP A 184 9.02 -15.85 -21.41
C ASP A 184 8.56 -14.54 -22.05
N ALA A 185 7.35 -14.51 -22.62
CA ALA A 185 6.81 -13.30 -23.23
C ALA A 185 6.70 -12.13 -22.23
N ARG A 186 6.39 -12.42 -20.95
CA ARG A 186 6.26 -11.38 -19.91
C ARG A 186 7.52 -10.55 -19.67
N PHE A 187 8.70 -11.00 -20.14
CA PHE A 187 9.95 -10.21 -20.04
C PHE A 187 9.87 -8.91 -20.86
N LEU A 188 8.95 -8.84 -21.84
CA LEU A 188 8.69 -7.63 -22.62
C LEU A 188 7.78 -6.63 -21.90
N LEU A 189 7.14 -7.01 -20.78
CA LEU A 189 6.17 -6.17 -20.09
C LEU A 189 6.87 -5.07 -19.26
N PRO A 190 6.37 -3.82 -19.33
CA PRO A 190 6.84 -2.76 -18.45
C PRO A 190 6.59 -3.07 -16.97
N GLN A 191 7.49 -2.64 -16.09
CA GLN A 191 7.37 -2.84 -14.64
C GLN A 191 6.15 -2.13 -14.01
N ALA A 192 5.57 -1.15 -14.70
CA ALA A 192 4.34 -0.46 -14.29
C ALA A 192 3.08 -1.36 -14.37
N VAL A 193 3.18 -2.55 -14.96
CA VAL A 193 2.05 -3.48 -15.11
C VAL A 193 1.46 -3.80 -13.74
N LYS A 194 0.13 -3.77 -13.68
CA LYS A 194 -0.59 -4.07 -12.46
C LYS A 194 -0.46 -5.52 -12.05
N THR A 195 -0.51 -5.71 -10.75
CA THR A 195 -0.63 -6.98 -10.09
C THR A 195 -1.62 -6.84 -8.94
N ARG A 196 -2.29 -7.93 -8.63
CA ARG A 196 -3.09 -8.09 -7.41
C ARG A 196 -2.37 -9.06 -6.49
N LEU A 197 -2.39 -8.79 -5.20
CA LEU A 197 -1.89 -9.73 -4.20
C LEU A 197 -2.70 -9.68 -2.91
N VAL A 198 -2.68 -10.79 -2.19
CA VAL A 198 -3.05 -10.87 -0.78
C VAL A 198 -1.77 -10.67 0.03
N PHE A 199 -1.82 -9.76 1.01
CA PHE A 199 -0.74 -9.43 1.93
C PHE A 199 -1.25 -9.65 3.36
N SER A 200 -0.57 -10.49 4.14
CA SER A 200 -0.93 -10.76 5.54
C SER A 200 0.24 -10.50 6.47
N ALA A 201 0.02 -9.80 7.57
CA ALA A 201 1.04 -9.51 8.58
C ALA A 201 0.41 -9.36 9.97
N ASN A 202 1.21 -9.59 11.02
CA ASN A 202 0.82 -9.31 12.40
C ASN A 202 1.01 -7.83 12.75
N ALA A 203 0.48 -7.39 13.89
CA ALA A 203 0.60 -5.99 14.31
C ALA A 203 2.06 -5.55 14.53
N ARG A 204 2.97 -6.45 14.94
CA ARG A 204 4.39 -6.08 15.11
C ARG A 204 5.01 -5.66 13.79
N GLU A 205 4.89 -6.48 12.75
CA GLU A 205 5.40 -6.13 11.41
C GLU A 205 4.74 -4.86 10.89
N LEU A 206 3.42 -4.70 11.06
CA LEU A 206 2.71 -3.53 10.55
C LEU A 206 3.08 -2.24 11.28
N LEU A 207 3.06 -2.26 12.62
CA LEU A 207 3.23 -1.09 13.47
C LEU A 207 4.70 -0.67 13.63
N GLU A 208 5.62 -1.63 13.75
CA GLU A 208 7.03 -1.34 14.04
C GLU A 208 7.93 -1.32 12.80
N VAL A 209 7.50 -1.91 11.68
CA VAL A 209 8.35 -2.10 10.50
C VAL A 209 7.71 -1.52 9.23
N PHE A 210 6.61 -2.09 8.75
CA PHE A 210 6.01 -1.73 7.47
C PHE A 210 5.54 -0.26 7.42
N ILE A 211 4.62 0.15 8.30
CA ILE A 211 4.11 1.52 8.32
C ILE A 211 5.26 2.52 8.54
N PRO A 212 6.15 2.35 9.55
CA PRO A 212 7.25 3.28 9.78
C PRO A 212 8.19 3.47 8.58
N LEU A 213 8.50 2.38 7.88
CA LEU A 213 9.38 2.41 6.70
C LEU A 213 8.70 3.02 5.49
N ARG A 214 7.43 2.69 5.26
CA ARG A 214 6.76 2.95 3.98
C ARG A 214 5.93 4.22 3.94
N THR A 215 5.44 4.71 5.08
CA THR A 215 4.78 6.02 5.15
C THR A 215 5.75 7.21 5.13
N CYS A 216 7.05 6.96 5.23
CA CYS A 216 8.10 7.98 5.19
C CYS A 216 8.17 8.70 3.84
N SER A 217 8.43 10.01 3.84
CA SER A 217 8.64 10.82 2.63
C SER A 217 9.82 10.37 1.75
N ARG A 218 10.74 9.56 2.29
CA ARG A 218 11.84 8.92 1.55
C ARG A 218 11.42 7.68 0.77
N ALA A 219 10.31 7.04 1.14
CA ALA A 219 9.79 5.88 0.41
C ALA A 219 9.29 6.29 -0.98
N GLN A 220 9.38 5.38 -1.95
CA GLN A 220 8.83 5.62 -3.29
C GLN A 220 7.31 5.85 -3.20
N TRP A 221 6.81 6.78 -4.01
CA TRP A 221 5.44 7.31 -3.89
C TRP A 221 4.35 6.23 -3.86
N GLU A 222 4.47 5.16 -4.66
CA GLU A 222 3.42 4.15 -4.79
C GLU A 222 3.32 3.25 -3.55
N ILE A 223 4.45 2.72 -3.07
CA ILE A 223 4.46 1.95 -1.82
C ILE A 223 4.11 2.83 -0.61
N ARG A 224 4.45 4.11 -0.66
CA ARG A 224 4.03 5.08 0.36
C ARG A 224 2.52 5.24 0.39
N TRP A 225 1.90 5.36 -0.78
CA TRP A 225 0.45 5.42 -0.89
C TRP A 225 -0.22 4.16 -0.35
N VAL A 226 0.26 2.97 -0.76
CA VAL A 226 -0.22 1.69 -0.23
C VAL A 226 -0.11 1.63 1.29
N ALA A 227 1.02 2.08 1.86
CA ALA A 227 1.24 2.05 3.30
C ALA A 227 0.32 3.00 4.08
N TRP A 228 0.03 4.18 3.51
CA TRP A 228 -0.97 5.09 4.10
C TRP A 228 -2.37 4.48 4.06
N MET A 229 -2.78 3.85 2.95
CA MET A 229 -4.07 3.15 2.89
C MET A 229 -4.15 2.01 3.92
N VAL A 230 -3.10 1.20 4.03
CA VAL A 230 -3.00 0.14 5.05
C VAL A 230 -3.12 0.72 6.45
N ARG A 231 -2.44 1.83 6.75
CA ARG A 231 -2.57 2.52 8.04
C ARG A 231 -4.01 2.95 8.30
N GLU A 232 -4.67 3.61 7.36
CA GLU A 232 -6.04 4.09 7.52
C GLU A 232 -7.03 2.95 7.80
N GLU A 233 -6.91 1.84 7.08
CA GLU A 233 -7.74 0.65 7.31
C GLU A 233 -7.50 0.07 8.71
N LEU A 234 -6.24 0.03 9.17
CA LEU A 234 -5.88 -0.49 10.49
C LEU A 234 -6.34 0.42 11.64
N VAL A 235 -6.20 1.74 11.51
CA VAL A 235 -6.67 2.70 12.52
C VAL A 235 -8.18 2.64 12.67
N LYS A 236 -8.92 2.45 11.58
CA LYS A 236 -10.38 2.27 11.61
C LYS A 236 -10.78 0.94 12.24
N ALA A 237 -10.10 -0.16 11.89
CA ALA A 237 -10.49 -1.49 12.34
C ALA A 237 -10.05 -1.78 13.79
N GLU A 238 -8.83 -1.39 14.17
CA GLU A 238 -8.21 -1.72 15.46
C GLU A 238 -7.47 -0.49 16.05
N PRO A 239 -8.22 0.56 16.46
CA PRO A 239 -7.62 1.80 16.96
C PRO A 239 -6.77 1.59 18.23
N MET A 240 -7.14 0.66 19.11
CA MET A 240 -6.40 0.35 20.33
C MET A 240 -4.91 0.04 20.03
N VAL A 241 -4.64 -0.62 18.91
CA VAL A 241 -3.29 -1.03 18.51
C VAL A 241 -2.63 0.00 17.58
N PHE A 242 -3.37 0.54 16.61
CA PHE A 242 -2.78 1.33 15.51
C PHE A 242 -2.93 2.84 15.63
N LYS A 243 -3.59 3.37 16.66
CA LYS A 243 -3.72 4.84 16.90
C LYS A 243 -2.38 5.59 16.86
N TYR A 244 -1.30 4.93 17.24
CA TYR A 244 0.05 5.52 17.27
C TYR A 244 0.91 5.15 16.04
N ALA A 245 0.34 4.49 15.04
CA ALA A 245 1.04 4.09 13.83
C ALA A 245 1.39 5.31 12.98
N GLY A 246 2.62 5.36 12.48
CA GLY A 246 3.10 6.43 11.62
C GLY A 246 4.54 6.21 11.15
N PRO A 247 5.13 7.19 10.45
CA PRO A 247 6.51 7.10 9.97
C PRO A 247 7.51 6.93 11.12
N ARG A 248 8.76 6.53 10.81
CA ARG A 248 9.79 6.29 11.84
C ARG A 248 10.00 7.44 12.83
N CYS A 249 9.80 8.70 12.43
CA CYS A 249 9.88 9.83 13.37
C CYS A 249 8.84 9.74 14.48
N VAL A 250 7.59 9.39 14.15
CA VAL A 250 6.49 9.22 15.10
C VAL A 250 6.76 8.02 16.01
N LEU A 251 7.18 6.88 15.44
CA LEU A 251 7.53 5.70 16.22
C LEU A 251 8.69 5.97 17.19
N ALA A 252 9.77 6.60 16.72
CA ALA A 252 10.94 6.90 17.54
C ALA A 252 10.61 7.88 18.67
N GLU A 253 9.85 8.94 18.38
CA GLU A 253 9.41 9.92 19.37
C GLU A 253 8.52 9.27 20.45
N ASN A 254 7.57 8.42 20.05
CA ASN A 254 6.66 7.75 20.99
C ASN A 254 7.37 6.77 21.94
N ARG A 255 8.60 6.35 21.64
CA ARG A 255 9.41 5.49 22.51
C ARG A 255 10.21 6.24 23.58
N VAL A 256 10.45 7.55 23.40
CA VAL A 256 11.25 8.35 24.34
C VAL A 256 10.41 9.27 25.22
N ARG A 257 9.12 9.46 24.89
CA ARG A 257 8.23 10.33 25.65
C ARG A 257 7.40 9.61 26.71
N ALA A 258 6.90 10.37 27.68
CA ALA A 258 6.07 9.84 28.77
C ALA A 258 4.73 9.29 28.28
N ASN A 259 4.04 10.01 27.40
CA ASN A 259 2.75 9.61 26.84
C ASN A 259 2.82 9.62 25.31
N PRO A 260 2.56 8.49 24.63
CA PRO A 260 2.52 8.43 23.17
C PRO A 260 1.47 9.40 22.59
N CYS A 261 1.81 10.04 21.48
CA CYS A 261 0.87 10.87 20.71
C CYS A 261 0.51 10.18 19.41
N SER A 262 -0.73 10.40 18.94
CA SER A 262 -1.15 9.96 17.62
C SER A 262 -0.40 10.74 16.53
N LEU A 263 -0.43 10.23 15.30
CA LEU A 263 0.11 10.94 14.14
C LEU A 263 -0.58 12.31 13.98
N GLU A 264 -1.90 12.32 14.14
CA GLU A 264 -2.78 13.47 13.98
C GLU A 264 -2.38 14.57 14.98
N ASP A 265 -2.06 14.20 16.23
CA ASP A 265 -1.57 15.16 17.24
C ASP A 265 -0.26 15.86 16.80
N PHE A 266 0.66 15.16 16.13
CA PHE A 266 1.88 15.78 15.60
C PHE A 266 1.60 16.70 14.42
N ILE A 267 0.72 16.27 13.51
CA ILE A 267 0.33 17.04 12.32
C ILE A 267 -0.36 18.34 12.74
N GLU A 268 -1.29 18.27 13.69
CA GLU A 268 -2.06 19.42 14.16
C GLU A 268 -1.29 20.30 15.16
N GLY A 269 -0.08 19.89 15.55
CA GLY A 269 0.79 20.66 16.44
C GLY A 269 0.41 20.55 17.92
N ARG A 270 -0.46 19.61 18.29
CA ARG A 270 -0.77 19.28 19.70
C ARG A 270 0.39 18.58 20.41
N CYS A 271 1.24 17.86 19.66
CA CYS A 271 2.48 17.28 20.16
C CYS A 271 3.69 17.77 19.37
N SER A 272 4.77 18.09 20.08
CA SER A 272 6.09 18.39 19.51
C SER A 272 7.00 17.16 19.52
N PHE A 273 8.06 17.20 18.73
CA PHE A 273 9.15 16.22 18.74
C PHE A 273 10.21 16.64 19.77
N THR A 274 10.71 15.69 20.55
CA THR A 274 11.82 15.87 21.50
C THR A 274 13.13 15.29 20.97
N ILE A 275 13.08 14.35 20.02
CA ILE A 275 14.27 13.82 19.34
C ILE A 275 15.00 14.92 18.55
N GLU A 276 16.33 14.98 18.61
CA GLU A 276 17.13 15.98 17.88
C GLU A 276 16.96 15.89 16.35
N ARG A 277 16.75 14.66 15.86
CA ARG A 277 16.51 14.35 14.44
C ARG A 277 15.75 13.04 14.30
N CYS A 278 15.07 12.87 13.17
CA CYS A 278 14.48 11.57 12.84
C CYS A 278 15.53 10.57 12.33
N PRO A 279 15.19 9.27 12.26
CA PRO A 279 16.09 8.24 11.72
C PRO A 279 16.56 8.46 10.26
N GLU A 280 15.84 9.26 9.48
CA GLU A 280 16.21 9.66 8.11
C GLU A 280 16.96 11.00 8.06
N LEU A 281 17.52 11.42 9.21
CA LEU A 281 18.39 12.58 9.40
C LEU A 281 17.73 13.96 9.19
N VAL A 282 16.39 14.04 9.25
CA VAL A 282 15.68 15.32 9.26
C VAL A 282 15.81 15.95 10.66
N PRO A 283 16.37 17.17 10.79
CA PRO A 283 16.53 17.83 12.09
C PRO A 283 15.17 18.22 12.67
N ASN A 284 15.07 18.21 14.01
CA ASN A 284 13.83 18.43 14.77
C ASN A 284 12.92 19.54 14.21
N PRO A 285 13.41 20.76 13.95
CA PRO A 285 12.55 21.86 13.52
C PRO A 285 11.80 21.58 12.21
N ARG A 286 12.28 20.62 11.39
CA ARG A 286 11.72 20.26 10.09
C ARG A 286 10.98 18.92 10.07
N ILE A 287 10.93 18.19 11.20
CA ILE A 287 10.30 16.86 11.24
C ILE A 287 8.79 16.99 10.96
N ARG A 288 8.12 17.94 11.61
CA ARG A 288 6.68 18.17 11.41
C ARG A 288 6.37 18.59 9.98
N ASP A 289 7.14 19.51 9.40
CA ASP A 289 6.92 19.94 8.01
C ASP A 289 7.07 18.78 7.02
N CYS A 290 8.08 17.93 7.24
CA CYS A 290 8.28 16.72 6.46
C CYS A 290 7.10 15.73 6.60
N LEU A 291 6.56 15.59 7.82
CA LEU A 291 5.40 14.75 8.11
C LEU A 291 4.14 15.26 7.39
N VAL A 292 3.84 16.55 7.52
CA VAL A 292 2.71 17.22 6.86
C VAL A 292 2.84 17.12 5.35
N SER A 293 4.03 17.30 4.79
CA SER A 293 4.28 17.12 3.36
C SER A 293 4.00 15.69 2.91
N SER A 294 4.42 14.69 3.68
CA SER A 294 4.20 13.27 3.35
C SER A 294 2.73 12.86 3.37
N VAL A 295 1.95 13.42 4.30
CA VAL A 295 0.49 13.18 4.40
C VAL A 295 -0.26 13.96 3.34
N THR A 296 0.09 15.23 3.12
CA THR A 296 -0.50 16.05 2.07
C THR A 296 -0.29 15.41 0.70
N ASP A 297 0.89 14.89 0.41
CA ASP A 297 1.16 14.15 -0.83
C ASP A 297 0.21 12.96 -0.99
N TYR A 298 -0.07 12.20 0.07
CA TYR A 298 -1.07 11.13 0.05
C TYR A 298 -2.51 11.65 -0.17
N LEU A 299 -2.91 12.71 0.52
CA LEU A 299 -4.27 13.26 0.42
C LEU A 299 -4.56 13.89 -0.95
N ARG A 300 -3.60 14.62 -1.53
CA ARG A 300 -3.69 15.17 -2.91
C ARG A 300 -3.94 14.06 -3.92
N ASN A 301 -3.16 12.99 -3.77
CA ASN A 301 -3.21 11.81 -4.61
C ASN A 301 -4.56 11.06 -4.51
N ILE A 302 -5.19 10.97 -3.33
CA ILE A 302 -6.53 10.35 -3.16
C ILE A 302 -7.66 11.22 -3.68
N HIS A 303 -7.60 12.54 -3.46
CA HIS A 303 -8.74 13.44 -3.71
C HIS A 303 -8.63 14.23 -5.02
N GLY A 304 -7.52 14.11 -5.76
CA GLY A 304 -7.30 14.87 -6.99
C GLY A 304 -7.24 16.39 -6.76
N ILE A 305 -6.77 16.81 -5.58
CA ILE A 305 -6.59 18.22 -5.17
C ILE A 305 -5.14 18.63 -5.39
#